data_AF-A0A377BTI7-F1
#
_entry.id   AF-A0A377BTI7-F1
#
_cell.length_a   1.000
_cell.length_b   1.000
_cell.length_c   1.000
_cell.angle_alpha   90.00
_cell.angle_beta   90.00
_cell.angle_gamma   90.00
#
_symmetry.space_group_name_H-M   'P 1'
#
loop_
_entity.id
_entity.type
_entity.pdbx_description
1 polymer ?
#
loop_
_entity_poly.entity_id
_entity_poly.type
_entity_poly.pdbx_seq_one_letter_code
_entity_poly.pdbx_strand_id
1 'polypeptide(L)'
;MSWETAHRWKSELNAKLVSATPDVLRQIKTPEEVEIIRLACGIADRGAEHIRRFIQAGMSEREIAAELEWFMRQQGAEKASFDTIVASGWRGALPHGKASDKIVAAGEFVTLDFGALYQGYCSDMTRTLLVNGEGVLPNLTRCLTSIRLSCKHSLRQSPRFALAYAANRLTTPRAG
;
A
#
# COMPACT_ATOMS: atom_id res chain seq x y z
N MET A 1 13.25 -12.36 -18.74
CA MET A 1 13.77 -13.49 -19.54
C MET A 1 14.70 -14.31 -18.65
N SER A 2 14.58 -15.64 -18.62
CA SER A 2 15.49 -16.50 -17.84
C SER A 2 16.87 -16.63 -18.51
N TRP A 3 17.87 -17.09 -17.76
CA TRP A 3 19.21 -17.33 -18.28
C TRP A 3 19.22 -18.34 -19.43
N GLU A 4 18.55 -19.49 -19.27
CA GLU A 4 18.47 -20.54 -20.29
C GLU A 4 17.84 -20.04 -21.58
N THR A 5 16.74 -19.27 -21.47
CA THR A 5 16.07 -18.68 -22.63
C THR A 5 16.98 -17.70 -23.35
N ALA A 6 17.67 -16.82 -22.60
CA ALA A 6 18.60 -15.85 -23.17
C ALA A 6 19.77 -16.54 -23.89
N HIS A 7 20.28 -17.64 -23.31
CA HIS A 7 21.35 -18.42 -23.88
C HIS A 7 20.93 -19.13 -25.17
N ARG A 8 19.76 -19.78 -25.18
CA ARG A 8 19.18 -20.41 -26.37
C ARG A 8 18.93 -19.40 -27.49
N TRP A 9 18.32 -18.26 -27.19
CA TRP A 9 18.05 -17.23 -28.20
C TRP A 9 19.32 -16.61 -28.77
N LYS A 10 20.40 -16.55 -28.00
CA LYS A 10 21.70 -16.09 -28.48
C LYS A 10 22.27 -17.00 -29.58
N SER A 11 21.94 -18.29 -29.60
CA SER A 11 22.36 -19.22 -30.67
C SER A 11 21.38 -19.30 -31.84
N GLU A 12 20.08 -19.05 -31.61
CA GLU A 12 19.04 -19.17 -32.64
C GLU A 12 18.83 -17.89 -33.47
N LEU A 13 19.17 -16.72 -32.92
CA LEU A 13 18.95 -15.44 -33.58
C LEU A 13 20.21 -14.96 -34.30
N ASN A 14 20.07 -14.60 -35.58
CA ASN A 14 21.13 -14.05 -36.42
C ASN A 14 21.42 -12.56 -36.13
N ALA A 15 21.47 -12.20 -34.84
CA ALA A 15 21.74 -10.85 -34.38
C ALA A 15 22.46 -10.88 -33.03
N LYS A 16 23.22 -9.82 -32.74
CA LYS A 16 23.83 -9.65 -31.42
C LYS A 16 22.77 -9.23 -30.40
N LEU A 17 22.41 -10.15 -29.50
CA LEU A 17 21.54 -9.83 -28.37
C LEU A 17 22.30 -8.97 -27.35
N VAL A 18 21.68 -7.84 -26.97
CA VAL A 18 22.17 -6.94 -25.93
C VAL A 18 21.05 -6.77 -24.91
N SER A 19 21.38 -6.94 -23.63
CA SER A 19 20.41 -6.71 -22.56
C SER A 19 20.03 -5.24 -22.51
N ALA A 20 18.74 -4.95 -22.61
CA ALA A 20 18.19 -3.61 -22.48
C ALA A 20 16.96 -3.65 -21.58
N THR A 21 16.74 -2.58 -20.81
CA THR A 21 15.62 -2.45 -19.89
C THR A 21 14.81 -1.21 -20.26
N PRO A 22 13.67 -1.36 -20.97
CA PRO A 22 12.86 -0.22 -21.41
C PRO A 22 12.04 0.41 -20.27
N ASP A 23 12.15 -0.06 -19.03
CA ASP A 23 11.33 0.37 -17.89
C ASP A 23 11.37 1.87 -17.61
N VAL A 24 12.44 2.57 -18.02
CA VAL A 24 12.55 4.04 -17.93
C VAL A 24 11.41 4.75 -18.65
N LEU A 25 10.88 4.16 -19.74
CA LEU A 25 9.77 4.72 -20.51
C LEU A 25 8.47 4.76 -19.71
N ARG A 26 8.33 3.95 -18.65
CA ARG A 26 7.13 3.87 -17.79
C ARG A 26 7.20 4.80 -16.58
N GLN A 27 8.25 5.60 -16.44
CA GLN A 27 8.41 6.50 -15.28
C GLN A 27 7.40 7.66 -15.34
N ILE A 28 7.25 8.28 -16.49
CA ILE A 28 6.28 9.35 -16.75
C ILE A 28 5.03 8.72 -17.36
N LYS A 29 3.89 8.95 -16.73
CA LYS A 29 2.60 8.36 -17.12
C LYS A 29 1.93 9.28 -18.13
N THR A 30 1.27 8.71 -19.13
CA THR A 30 0.38 9.48 -20.01
C THR A 30 -0.87 9.92 -19.22
N PRO A 31 -1.62 10.92 -19.72
CA PRO A 31 -2.87 11.35 -19.09
C PRO A 31 -3.87 10.20 -18.87
N GLU A 32 -3.95 9.27 -19.81
CA GLU A 32 -4.83 8.09 -19.75
C GLU A 32 -4.39 7.14 -18.64
N GLU A 33 -3.09 6.83 -18.54
CA GLU A 33 -2.55 6.00 -17.45
C GLU A 33 -2.82 6.61 -16.08
N VAL A 34 -2.66 7.93 -15.95
CA VAL A 34 -2.95 8.65 -14.71
C VAL A 34 -4.42 8.51 -14.33
N GLU A 35 -5.34 8.56 -15.29
CA GLU A 35 -6.77 8.42 -15.01
C GLU A 35 -7.13 7.02 -14.51
N ILE A 36 -6.55 5.98 -15.10
CA ILE A 36 -6.72 4.61 -14.61
C ILE A 36 -6.17 4.46 -13.18
N ILE A 37 -5.00 5.03 -12.90
CA ILE A 37 -4.42 5.04 -11.55
C ILE A 37 -5.36 5.77 -10.56
N ARG A 38 -5.98 6.89 -10.95
CA ARG A 38 -6.96 7.59 -10.10
C ARG A 38 -8.17 6.72 -9.79
N LEU A 39 -8.68 5.98 -10.77
CA LEU A 39 -9.78 5.04 -10.56
C LEU A 39 -9.37 3.90 -9.61
N ALA A 40 -8.16 3.34 -9.76
CA ALA A 40 -7.61 2.35 -8.84
C ALA A 40 -7.48 2.89 -7.40
N CYS A 41 -7.04 4.14 -7.24
CA CYS A 41 -7.00 4.82 -5.94
C CYS A 41 -8.40 5.03 -5.37
N GLY A 42 -9.38 5.40 -6.21
CA GLY A 42 -10.77 5.57 -5.80
C GLY A 42 -11.41 4.27 -5.29
N ILE A 43 -11.06 3.12 -5.87
CA ILE A 43 -11.49 1.80 -5.37
C ILE A 43 -10.92 1.58 -3.96
N ALA A 44 -9.62 1.80 -3.77
CA ALA A 44 -8.97 1.63 -2.47
C ALA A 44 -9.55 2.60 -1.41
N ASP A 45 -9.80 3.87 -1.76
CA ASP A 45 -10.42 4.86 -0.87
C ASP A 45 -11.82 4.41 -0.39
N ARG A 46 -12.66 3.89 -1.30
CA ARG A 46 -13.96 3.31 -0.92
C ARG A 46 -13.78 2.08 -0.02
N GLY A 47 -12.76 1.26 -0.28
CA GLY A 47 -12.39 0.12 0.56
C GLY A 47 -11.97 0.54 1.98
N ALA A 48 -11.20 1.63 2.13
CA ALA A 48 -10.85 2.18 3.43
C ALA A 48 -12.08 2.63 4.23
N GLU A 49 -13.03 3.30 3.57
CA GLU A 49 -14.25 3.76 4.26
C GLU A 49 -15.17 2.59 4.64
N HIS A 50 -15.24 1.57 3.80
CA HIS A 50 -15.96 0.32 4.11
C HIS A 50 -15.34 -0.39 5.31
N ILE A 51 -14.04 -0.67 5.26
CA ILE A 51 -13.37 -1.49 6.28
C ILE A 51 -13.33 -0.78 7.65
N ARG A 52 -13.24 0.55 7.67
CA ARG A 52 -13.32 1.35 8.90
C ARG A 52 -14.64 1.12 9.65
N ARG A 53 -15.73 0.82 8.94
CA ARG A 53 -17.05 0.54 9.53
C ARG A 53 -17.25 -0.93 9.87
N PHE A 54 -16.52 -1.81 9.18
CA PHE A 54 -16.63 -3.26 9.31
C PHE A 54 -15.81 -3.83 10.47
N ILE A 55 -14.61 -3.29 10.72
CA ILE A 55 -13.69 -3.81 11.75
C ILE A 55 -14.35 -3.77 13.13
N GLN A 56 -14.33 -4.91 13.81
CA GLN A 56 -14.77 -5.06 15.20
C GLN A 56 -13.73 -5.83 16.01
N ALA A 57 -13.69 -5.60 17.32
CA ALA A 57 -12.91 -6.42 18.23
C ALA A 57 -13.43 -7.87 18.18
N GLY A 58 -12.50 -8.84 18.23
CA GLY A 58 -12.81 -10.26 18.10
C GLY A 58 -12.63 -10.83 16.69
N MET A 59 -12.46 -9.98 15.67
CA MET A 59 -12.10 -10.42 14.33
C MET A 59 -10.61 -10.74 14.22
N SER A 60 -10.26 -11.73 13.42
CA SER A 60 -8.90 -11.96 12.98
C SER A 60 -8.47 -10.96 11.91
N GLU A 61 -7.17 -10.69 11.84
CA GLU A 61 -6.59 -9.87 10.78
C GLU A 61 -6.87 -10.45 9.38
N ARG A 62 -6.93 -11.79 9.25
CA ARG A 62 -7.25 -12.47 7.99
C ARG A 62 -8.69 -12.21 7.54
N GLU A 63 -9.66 -12.20 8.44
CA GLU A 63 -11.06 -11.87 8.11
C GLU A 63 -11.18 -10.43 7.60
N ILE A 64 -10.47 -9.50 8.25
CA ILE A 64 -10.43 -8.09 7.82
C ILE A 64 -9.81 -7.96 6.42
N ALA A 65 -8.70 -8.66 6.16
CA ALA A 65 -8.07 -8.66 4.85
C ALA A 65 -9.00 -9.24 3.77
N ALA A 66 -9.64 -10.38 4.05
CA ALA A 66 -10.54 -11.05 3.13
C ALA A 66 -11.74 -10.17 2.77
N GLU A 67 -12.34 -9.49 3.75
CA GLU A 67 -13.43 -8.55 3.50
C GLU A 67 -12.98 -7.38 2.61
N LEU A 68 -11.81 -6.81 2.89
CA LEU A 68 -11.29 -5.68 2.13
C LEU A 68 -11.03 -6.07 0.66
N GLU A 69 -10.43 -7.24 0.43
CA GLU A 69 -10.18 -7.76 -0.90
C GLU A 69 -11.47 -8.12 -1.64
N TRP A 70 -12.44 -8.74 -0.95
CA TRP A 70 -13.77 -8.99 -1.49
C TRP A 70 -14.44 -7.68 -1.91
N PHE A 71 -14.46 -6.67 -1.03
CA PHE A 71 -15.09 -5.39 -1.31
C PHE A 71 -14.44 -4.69 -2.51
N MET A 72 -13.10 -4.66 -2.59
CA MET A 72 -12.41 -4.06 -3.73
C MET A 72 -12.77 -4.75 -5.06
N ARG A 73 -12.93 -6.08 -5.06
CA ARG A 73 -13.41 -6.83 -6.25
C ARG A 73 -14.83 -6.42 -6.62
N GLN A 74 -15.73 -6.27 -5.64
CA GLN A 74 -17.09 -5.78 -5.87
C GLN A 74 -17.12 -4.34 -6.45
N GLN A 75 -16.09 -3.54 -6.17
CA GLN A 75 -15.91 -2.20 -6.73
C GLN A 75 -15.23 -2.18 -8.11
N GLY A 76 -14.92 -3.35 -8.68
CA GLY A 76 -14.36 -3.49 -10.02
C GLY A 76 -12.86 -3.78 -10.07
N ALA A 77 -12.17 -3.99 -8.95
CA ALA A 77 -10.77 -4.41 -8.97
C ALA A 77 -10.65 -5.85 -9.52
N GLU A 78 -9.61 -6.10 -10.31
CA GLU A 78 -9.27 -7.44 -10.79
C GLU A 78 -8.82 -8.35 -9.63
N LYS A 79 -8.06 -7.75 -8.71
CA LYS A 79 -7.54 -8.34 -7.45
C LYS A 79 -6.90 -7.25 -6.60
N ALA A 80 -6.41 -7.61 -5.42
CA ALA A 80 -5.46 -6.76 -4.70
C ALA A 80 -4.16 -6.60 -5.51
N SER A 81 -3.52 -5.43 -5.42
CA SER A 81 -2.26 -5.14 -6.11
C SER A 81 -1.04 -5.84 -5.48
N PHE A 82 -1.14 -6.20 -4.21
CA PHE A 82 -0.17 -6.98 -3.43
C PHE A 82 -0.87 -7.70 -2.27
N ASP A 83 -0.17 -8.57 -1.55
CA ASP A 83 -0.71 -9.28 -0.40
C ASP A 83 -1.11 -8.29 0.71
N THR A 84 -2.40 -8.23 1.05
CA THR A 84 -2.93 -7.29 2.03
C THR A 84 -2.27 -7.45 3.41
N ILE A 85 -1.79 -6.34 3.95
CA ILE A 85 -1.24 -6.25 5.31
C ILE A 85 -2.35 -5.78 6.24
N VAL A 86 -2.56 -6.55 7.30
CA VAL A 86 -3.36 -6.17 8.45
C VAL A 86 -2.54 -6.50 9.69
N ALA A 87 -2.09 -5.47 10.39
CA ALA A 87 -1.15 -5.58 11.49
C ALA A 87 -1.69 -4.84 12.72
N SER A 88 -2.16 -5.61 13.70
CA SER A 88 -2.86 -5.13 14.89
C SER A 88 -2.00 -5.19 16.15
N GLY A 89 -2.15 -4.20 17.03
CA GLY A 89 -1.44 -4.12 18.31
C GLY A 89 0.07 -4.13 18.13
N TRP A 90 0.75 -5.04 18.82
CA TRP A 90 2.21 -5.20 18.72
C TRP A 90 2.69 -5.52 17.29
N ARG A 91 1.86 -6.17 16.46
CA ARG A 91 2.20 -6.48 15.07
C ARG A 91 2.29 -5.22 14.22
N GLY A 92 1.69 -4.10 14.64
CA GLY A 92 1.84 -2.80 13.98
C GLY A 92 3.29 -2.30 13.89
N ALA A 93 4.20 -2.85 14.70
CA ALA A 93 5.64 -2.60 14.59
C ALA A 93 6.34 -3.38 13.46
N LEU A 94 5.64 -4.31 12.79
CA LEU A 94 6.16 -5.12 11.69
C LEU A 94 5.82 -4.45 10.33
N PRO A 95 6.78 -3.84 9.62
CA PRO A 95 6.49 -3.09 8.38
C PRO A 95 5.91 -3.95 7.25
N HIS A 96 6.14 -5.26 7.28
CA HIS A 96 5.63 -6.23 6.29
C HIS A 96 4.72 -7.27 6.94
N GLY A 97 3.99 -6.89 7.99
CA GLY A 97 3.15 -7.78 8.80
C GLY A 97 1.87 -8.25 8.09
N LYS A 98 2.00 -9.12 7.07
CA LYS A 98 0.86 -9.76 6.36
C LYS A 98 -0.23 -10.20 7.33
N ALA A 99 -1.49 -10.12 6.92
CA ALA A 99 -2.62 -10.50 7.76
C ALA A 99 -2.45 -11.92 8.34
N SER A 100 -2.58 -12.06 9.66
CA SER A 100 -2.40 -13.32 10.39
C SER A 100 -3.70 -13.82 11.03
N ASP A 101 -3.61 -14.90 11.81
CA ASP A 101 -4.72 -15.38 12.63
C ASP A 101 -4.83 -14.64 13.98
N LYS A 102 -4.02 -13.61 14.22
CA LYS A 102 -4.13 -12.79 15.43
C LYS A 102 -5.51 -12.14 15.48
N ILE A 103 -6.18 -12.28 16.63
CA ILE A 103 -7.41 -11.60 16.95
C ILE A 103 -7.13 -10.14 17.31
N VAL A 104 -7.90 -9.25 16.72
CA VAL A 104 -7.88 -7.81 16.97
C VAL A 104 -8.65 -7.51 18.25
N ALA A 105 -8.02 -6.78 19.16
CA ALA A 105 -8.64 -6.36 20.42
C ALA A 105 -9.10 -4.90 20.38
N ALA A 106 -10.09 -4.58 21.23
CA ALA A 106 -10.50 -3.19 21.46
C ALA A 106 -9.33 -2.35 21.96
N GLY A 107 -9.21 -1.11 21.46
CA GLY A 107 -8.14 -0.19 21.83
C GLY A 107 -6.81 -0.43 21.11
N GLU A 108 -6.69 -1.47 20.29
CA GLU A 108 -5.50 -1.67 19.44
C GLU A 108 -5.51 -0.73 18.23
N PHE A 109 -4.32 -0.28 17.84
CA PHE A 109 -4.11 0.21 16.48
C PHE A 109 -4.03 -0.95 15.49
N VAL A 110 -4.64 -0.77 14.34
CA VAL A 110 -4.61 -1.72 13.21
C VAL A 110 -4.10 -0.97 11.99
N THR A 111 -2.91 -1.34 11.53
CA THR A 111 -2.34 -0.85 10.27
C THR A 111 -2.83 -1.74 9.13
N LEU A 112 -3.52 -1.12 8.19
CA LEU A 112 -4.01 -1.71 6.95
C LEU A 112 -3.11 -1.19 5.83
N ASP A 113 -2.48 -2.06 5.05
CA ASP A 113 -1.74 -1.70 3.83
C ASP A 113 -2.24 -2.54 2.67
N PHE A 114 -2.81 -1.88 1.67
CA PHE A 114 -3.54 -2.55 0.60
C PHE A 114 -3.65 -1.66 -0.64
N GLY A 115 -4.00 -2.28 -1.75
CA GLY A 115 -4.28 -1.56 -2.98
C GLY A 115 -5.05 -2.41 -3.98
N ALA A 116 -5.61 -1.76 -4.99
CA ALA A 116 -6.38 -2.40 -6.05
C ALA A 116 -5.56 -2.48 -7.33
N LEU A 117 -5.62 -3.63 -8.02
CA LEU A 117 -5.26 -3.73 -9.42
C LEU A 117 -6.51 -3.46 -10.27
N TYR A 118 -6.43 -2.45 -11.14
CA TYR A 118 -7.53 -2.04 -12.02
C TYR A 118 -7.00 -1.68 -13.41
N GLN A 119 -7.50 -2.39 -14.43
CA GLN A 119 -7.08 -2.23 -15.83
C GLN A 119 -5.54 -2.23 -15.99
N GLY A 120 -4.87 -3.13 -15.28
CA GLY A 120 -3.41 -3.25 -15.31
C GLY A 120 -2.61 -2.22 -14.48
N TYR A 121 -3.25 -1.25 -13.82
CA TYR A 121 -2.59 -0.28 -12.93
C TYR A 121 -2.92 -0.54 -11.45
N CYS A 122 -1.94 -0.25 -10.60
CA CYS A 122 -2.05 -0.48 -9.16
C CYS A 122 -2.29 0.82 -8.40
N SER A 123 -3.15 0.77 -7.39
CA SER A 123 -3.09 1.68 -6.24
C SER A 123 -2.33 1.06 -5.07
N ASP A 124 -1.98 1.90 -4.10
CA ASP A 124 -1.30 1.54 -2.87
C ASP A 124 -1.70 2.55 -1.77
N MET A 125 -2.25 2.04 -0.68
CA MET A 125 -2.72 2.84 0.44
C MET A 125 -2.55 2.12 1.78
N THR A 126 -1.83 2.80 2.67
CA THR A 126 -1.80 2.44 4.08
C THR A 126 -2.79 3.28 4.90
N ARG A 127 -3.43 2.76 5.95
CA ARG A 127 -4.11 3.54 7.01
C ARG A 127 -3.98 2.81 8.34
N THR A 128 -3.74 3.56 9.42
CA THR A 128 -3.76 3.00 10.78
C THR A 128 -5.01 3.50 11.49
N LEU A 129 -5.86 2.58 11.94
CA LEU A 129 -7.13 2.85 12.61
C LEU A 129 -7.05 2.41 14.07
N LEU A 130 -7.81 3.08 14.94
CA LEU A 130 -8.01 2.64 16.33
C LEU A 130 -9.29 1.80 16.40
N VAL A 131 -9.19 0.59 16.94
CA VAL A 131 -10.35 -0.30 17.10
C VAL A 131 -11.18 0.17 18.28
N ASN A 132 -12.47 0.40 18.04
CA ASN A 132 -13.38 0.87 19.06
C ASN A 132 -13.71 -0.23 20.08
N GLY A 133 -14.11 0.16 21.29
CA GLY A 133 -14.60 -0.74 22.34
C GLY A 133 -14.86 0.00 23.65
N GLU A 134 -15.44 -0.70 24.63
CA GLU A 134 -15.75 -0.12 25.94
C GLU A 134 -14.46 0.41 26.62
N GLY A 135 -14.51 1.66 27.08
CA GLY A 135 -13.38 2.31 27.76
C GLY A 135 -12.28 2.87 26.85
N VAL A 136 -12.38 2.75 25.53
CA VAL A 136 -11.40 3.32 24.59
C VAL A 136 -11.64 4.83 24.44
N LEU A 137 -10.73 5.65 24.97
CA LEU A 137 -10.84 7.11 24.90
C LEU A 137 -10.45 7.64 23.50
N PRO A 138 -11.23 8.56 22.89
CA PRO A 138 -10.96 9.14 21.56
C PRO A 138 -9.62 9.89 21.41
N ASN A 139 -8.94 10.18 22.52
CA ASN A 139 -7.78 11.07 22.56
C ASN A 139 -6.46 10.37 22.13
N LEU A 140 -6.46 9.04 22.00
CA LEU A 140 -5.28 8.24 21.58
C LEU A 140 -4.89 8.46 20.11
N THR A 141 -5.79 8.97 19.26
CA THR A 141 -5.55 9.18 17.82
C THR A 141 -4.61 10.33 17.46
N ARG A 142 -4.17 11.15 18.43
CA ARG A 142 -3.45 12.41 18.15
C ARG A 142 -1.99 12.23 17.68
N CYS A 143 -1.39 11.05 17.88
CA CYS A 143 0.03 10.82 17.60
C CYS A 143 0.35 10.42 16.14
N LEU A 144 -0.62 9.90 15.37
CA LEU A 144 -0.34 9.34 14.02
C LEU A 144 -0.52 10.32 12.86
N THR A 145 -1.09 11.51 13.09
CA THR A 145 -1.44 12.46 12.01
C THR A 145 -0.26 13.33 11.55
N SER A 146 0.82 13.44 12.32
CA SER A 146 1.91 14.40 12.08
C SER A 146 2.85 14.01 10.93
N ILE A 147 3.06 12.72 10.65
CA ILE A 147 4.08 12.26 9.69
C ILE A 147 3.63 12.45 8.22
N ARG A 148 2.33 12.44 7.94
CA ARG A 148 1.82 12.43 6.55
C ARG A 148 1.86 13.75 5.79
N LEU A 149 1.74 14.88 6.49
CA LEU A 149 1.65 16.18 5.83
C LEU A 149 3.00 16.62 5.22
N SER A 150 4.13 16.14 5.75
CA SER A 150 5.46 16.51 5.26
C SER A 150 5.75 15.98 3.85
N CYS A 151 5.46 14.70 3.57
CA CYS A 151 5.75 14.08 2.27
C CYS A 151 5.06 14.76 1.08
N LYS A 152 3.78 15.14 1.22
CA LYS A 152 3.03 15.79 0.13
C LYS A 152 3.62 17.16 -0.24
N HIS A 153 4.18 17.88 0.74
CA HIS A 153 4.78 19.19 0.50
C HIS A 153 6.14 19.08 -0.20
N SER A 154 6.99 18.13 0.22
CA SER A 154 8.35 17.95 -0.33
C SER A 154 8.37 17.48 -1.77
N LEU A 155 7.38 16.69 -2.21
CA LEU A 155 7.28 16.21 -3.60
C LEU A 155 7.01 17.33 -4.61
N ARG A 156 6.45 18.47 -4.19
CA ARG A 156 6.22 19.63 -5.07
C ARG A 156 7.47 20.51 -5.27
N GLN A 157 8.48 20.38 -4.41
CA GLN A 157 9.61 21.33 -4.38
C GLN A 157 10.98 20.72 -4.70
N SER A 158 11.08 19.41 -4.93
CA SER A 158 12.37 18.73 -5.09
C SER A 158 12.42 17.84 -6.34
N PRO A 159 13.26 18.15 -7.35
CA PRO A 159 13.37 17.35 -8.58
C PRO A 159 14.13 16.03 -8.41
N ARG A 160 14.58 15.67 -7.19
CA ARG A 160 15.37 14.46 -6.90
C ARG A 160 14.73 13.62 -5.79
N PHE A 161 14.57 12.33 -6.07
CA PHE A 161 13.98 11.34 -5.16
C PHE A 161 14.64 11.30 -3.78
N ALA A 162 15.97 11.44 -3.73
CA ALA A 162 16.75 11.45 -2.48
C ALA A 162 16.36 12.59 -1.52
N LEU A 163 15.97 13.75 -2.06
CA LEU A 163 15.57 14.91 -1.24
C LEU A 163 14.16 14.73 -0.66
N ALA A 164 13.23 14.17 -1.44
CA ALA A 164 11.90 13.81 -0.95
C ALA A 164 11.98 12.73 0.16
N TYR A 165 12.89 11.77 0.01
CA TYR A 165 13.17 10.75 1.03
C TYR A 165 13.77 11.34 2.30
N ALA A 166 14.79 12.20 2.18
CA ALA A 166 15.43 12.86 3.32
C ALA A 166 14.43 13.72 4.12
N ALA A 167 13.53 14.44 3.44
CA ALA A 167 12.51 15.24 4.10
C ALA A 167 11.54 14.40 4.96
N ASN A 168 11.21 13.18 4.50
CA ASN A 168 10.39 12.25 5.29
C ASN A 168 11.12 11.71 6.53
N ARG A 169 12.45 11.49 6.42
CA ARG A 169 13.29 11.03 7.53
C ARG A 169 13.57 12.11 8.58
N LEU A 170 13.47 13.38 8.21
CA LEU A 170 13.71 14.52 9.11
C LEU A 170 12.46 14.92 9.91
N THR A 171 11.27 14.50 9.48
CA THR A 171 9.99 14.79 10.17
C THR A 171 9.50 13.68 11.08
N THR A 172 10.13 12.50 11.03
CA THR A 172 10.17 11.61 12.17
C THR A 172 11.01 12.32 13.24
N PRO A 173 10.45 12.70 14.40
CA PRO A 173 11.23 13.38 15.42
C PRO A 173 12.45 12.51 15.75
N ARG A 174 13.60 13.15 16.03
CA ARG A 174 14.71 12.53 16.75
C ARG A 174 14.19 12.13 18.15
N ALA A 175 13.37 11.11 18.20
CA ALA A 175 12.79 10.55 19.40
C ALA A 175 13.42 9.16 19.55
N GLY A 176 14.65 9.14 20.08
CA GLY A 176 15.39 7.91 20.41
C GLY A 176 16.02 7.23 19.21
#